data_AF-A0A7S2XGZ1-F1
#
_entry.id   AF-A0A7S2XGZ1-F1
#
_cell.length_a   1.000
_cell.length_b   1.000
_cell.length_c   1.000
_cell.angle_alpha   90.00
_cell.angle_beta   90.00
_cell.angle_gamma   90.00
#
_symmetry.space_group_name_H-M   'P 1'
#
loop_
_entity.id
_entity.type
_entity.pdbx_description
1 polymer ?
#
loop_
_entity_poly.entity_id
_entity_poly.type
_entity_poly.pdbx_seq_one_letter_code
_entity_poly.pdbx_strand_id
1 'polypeptide(L)'
;CWTYPLCDGNALVEQWSKLKRISSFHKLAEAKTPLMKIPESPAGEIPPLKEGKEAVPSLQTEQTVTIQILKHLQQGTGLLKRMRWSGPKVRVFRLSRDMEYLERESLNFLSFEPTRIPLDHIKAMENTTASTADPELAAAGFCLYYDPNGRGRKTAFFDCIAPTGADYILWTKGLRLLLETRAKSKSEGQKLKR
;
A
#
# COMPACT_ATOMS: atom_id res chain seq x y z
N CYS A 1 1.31 -11.49 28.33
CA CYS A 1 2.54 -11.10 27.62
C CYS A 1 2.54 -11.77 26.25
N TRP A 2 2.38 -11.02 25.17
CA TRP A 2 2.46 -11.55 23.80
C TRP A 2 3.82 -11.15 23.23
N THR A 3 4.70 -12.13 23.04
CA THR A 3 5.97 -11.96 22.33
C THR A 3 5.68 -11.84 20.84
N TYR A 4 5.96 -10.68 20.26
CA TYR A 4 5.88 -10.47 18.81
C TYR A 4 6.96 -11.29 18.12
N PRO A 5 6.67 -12.07 17.07
CA PRO A 5 7.71 -12.57 16.20
C PRO A 5 8.37 -11.36 15.54
N LEU A 6 9.66 -11.15 15.85
CA LEU A 6 10.50 -10.21 15.15
C LEU A 6 10.46 -10.59 13.67
N CYS A 7 9.77 -9.79 12.84
CA CYS A 7 9.89 -9.90 11.40
C CYS A 7 11.37 -9.67 11.07
N ASP A 8 12.05 -10.73 10.66
CA ASP A 8 13.48 -10.73 10.39
C ASP A 8 13.77 -9.77 9.24
N GLY A 9 14.32 -8.58 9.56
CA GLY A 9 14.55 -7.51 8.60
C GLY A 9 15.45 -7.92 7.44
N ASN A 10 16.24 -8.99 7.63
CA ASN A 10 17.12 -9.56 6.61
C ASN A 10 16.33 -10.26 5.48
N ALA A 11 15.22 -10.94 5.78
CA ALA A 11 14.42 -11.64 4.78
C ALA A 11 13.76 -10.66 3.80
N LEU A 12 13.30 -9.51 4.29
CA LEU A 12 12.77 -8.43 3.45
C LEU A 12 13.87 -7.85 2.55
N VAL A 13 15.06 -7.57 3.09
CA VAL A 13 16.18 -7.02 2.29
C VAL A 13 16.63 -8.00 1.20
N GLU A 14 16.64 -9.31 1.46
CA GLU A 14 16.93 -10.33 0.44
C GLU A 14 15.86 -10.40 -0.66
N GLN A 15 14.57 -10.32 -0.29
CA GLN A 15 13.46 -10.32 -1.25
C GLN A 15 13.54 -9.09 -2.19
N TRP A 16 13.87 -7.92 -1.66
CA TRP A 16 14.11 -6.71 -2.45
C TRP A 16 15.40 -6.78 -3.31
N SER A 17 16.43 -7.50 -2.85
CA SER A 17 17.66 -7.70 -3.61
C SER A 17 17.47 -8.66 -4.78
N LYS A 18 16.59 -9.67 -4.64
CA LYS A 18 16.18 -10.55 -5.74
C LYS A 18 15.41 -9.80 -6.82
N LEU A 19 14.52 -8.87 -6.44
CA LEU A 19 13.80 -8.02 -7.39
C LEU A 19 14.73 -7.11 -8.21
N LYS A 20 15.81 -6.57 -7.61
CA LYS A 20 16.82 -5.80 -8.34
C LYS A 20 17.61 -6.62 -9.38
N ARG A 21 17.76 -7.94 -9.19
CA ARG A 21 18.42 -8.81 -10.19
C ARG A 21 17.56 -9.06 -11.42
N ILE A 22 16.23 -9.04 -11.28
CA ILE A 22 15.30 -9.29 -12.40
C ILE A 22 15.25 -8.10 -13.35
N SER A 23 15.41 -6.86 -12.85
CA SER A 23 15.43 -5.66 -13.72
C SER A 23 16.71 -5.53 -14.57
N SER A 24 17.70 -6.42 -14.41
CA SER A 24 18.96 -6.40 -15.16
C SER A 24 18.96 -7.33 -16.39
N PHE A 25 17.85 -8.03 -16.67
CA PHE A 25 17.76 -9.03 -17.74
C PHE A 25 17.04 -8.58 -19.02
N HIS A 26 16.82 -7.27 -19.24
CA HIS A 26 16.25 -6.76 -20.50
C HIS A 26 17.23 -6.73 -21.69
N LYS A 27 18.23 -7.62 -21.71
CA LYS A 27 19.20 -7.71 -22.81
C LYS A 27 19.60 -9.15 -23.11
N LEU A 28 18.65 -10.05 -23.37
CA LEU A 28 18.93 -11.27 -24.13
C LEU A 28 17.64 -11.91 -24.65
N ALA A 29 17.73 -12.38 -25.89
CA ALA A 29 16.79 -13.22 -26.64
C ALA A 29 15.71 -12.53 -27.50
N GLU A 30 16.17 -11.88 -28.58
CA GLU A 30 15.53 -12.05 -29.89
C GLU A 30 15.67 -13.52 -30.32
N ALA A 31 14.74 -14.37 -29.92
CA ALA A 31 14.62 -15.73 -30.44
C ALA A 31 13.43 -15.77 -31.42
N LYS A 32 13.73 -15.89 -32.71
CA LYS A 32 12.76 -16.22 -33.77
C LYS A 32 12.05 -17.53 -33.42
N THR A 33 10.79 -17.45 -32.99
CA THR A 33 9.89 -18.60 -32.92
C THR A 33 9.35 -18.91 -34.32
N PRO A 34 9.46 -20.16 -34.82
CA PRO A 34 8.80 -20.58 -36.05
C PRO A 34 7.28 -20.68 -35.84
N LEU A 35 6.52 -20.16 -36.81
CA LEU A 35 5.06 -20.28 -36.89
C LEU A 35 4.68 -21.78 -36.93
N MET A 36 4.10 -22.29 -35.84
CA MET A 36 3.34 -23.54 -35.89
C MET A 36 1.88 -23.24 -36.25
N LYS A 37 1.37 -23.98 -37.24
CA LYS A 37 -0.03 -23.94 -37.67
C LYS A 37 -0.93 -24.47 -36.55
N ILE A 38 -1.95 -23.70 -36.22
CA ILE A 38 -3.01 -24.06 -35.27
C ILE A 38 -3.95 -25.06 -35.99
N PRO A 39 -4.20 -26.26 -35.44
CA PRO A 39 -5.25 -27.13 -35.94
C PRO A 39 -6.63 -26.56 -35.57
N GLU A 40 -7.52 -26.48 -36.55
CA GLU A 40 -8.91 -26.05 -36.38
C GLU A 40 -9.65 -27.01 -35.43
N SER A 41 -10.08 -26.49 -34.28
CA SER A 41 -10.85 -27.23 -33.30
C SER A 41 -12.34 -27.23 -33.71
N PRO A 42 -13.04 -28.38 -33.67
CA PRO A 42 -14.45 -28.47 -34.01
C PRO A 42 -15.32 -27.74 -32.99
N ALA A 43 -16.38 -27.10 -33.50
CA ALA A 43 -17.37 -26.33 -32.76
C ALA A 43 -18.07 -27.19 -31.68
N GLY A 44 -17.65 -27.00 -30.43
CA GLY A 44 -18.35 -27.50 -29.26
C GLY A 44 -19.36 -26.45 -28.79
N GLU A 45 -20.63 -26.87 -28.65
CA GLU A 45 -21.74 -26.08 -28.12
C GLU A 45 -21.37 -25.42 -26.79
N ILE A 46 -21.47 -24.09 -26.75
CA ILE A 46 -21.27 -23.28 -25.55
C ILE A 46 -22.54 -23.43 -24.70
N PRO A 47 -22.49 -24.00 -23.49
CA PRO A 47 -23.65 -24.03 -22.60
C PRO A 47 -24.02 -22.59 -22.18
N PRO A 48 -25.32 -22.30 -21.99
CA PRO A 48 -25.78 -20.95 -21.66
C PRO A 48 -25.15 -20.45 -20.35
N LEU A 49 -24.55 -19.26 -20.41
CA LEU A 49 -24.08 -18.52 -19.24
C LEU A 49 -25.26 -18.36 -18.27
N LYS A 50 -25.22 -19.09 -17.16
CA LYS A 50 -26.08 -18.80 -16.01
C LYS A 50 -25.67 -17.43 -15.49
N GLU A 51 -26.59 -16.47 -15.58
CA GLU A 51 -26.50 -15.16 -14.94
C GLU A 51 -26.22 -15.37 -13.45
N GLY A 52 -24.96 -15.17 -13.06
CA GLY A 52 -24.54 -15.15 -11.67
C GLY A 52 -25.20 -13.95 -11.01
N LYS A 53 -26.18 -14.20 -10.14
CA LYS A 53 -26.65 -13.20 -9.18
C LYS A 53 -25.42 -12.71 -8.40
N GLU A 54 -24.97 -11.50 -8.69
CA GLU A 54 -24.00 -10.80 -7.87
C GLU A 54 -24.58 -10.70 -6.46
N ALA A 55 -24.03 -11.49 -5.53
CA ALA A 55 -24.44 -11.48 -4.15
C ALA A 55 -24.05 -10.11 -3.57
N VAL A 56 -25.05 -9.28 -3.29
CA VAL A 56 -24.86 -8.01 -2.58
C VAL A 56 -24.17 -8.33 -1.25
N PRO A 57 -22.96 -7.80 -1.00
CA PRO A 57 -22.25 -8.09 0.24
C PRO A 57 -23.07 -7.59 1.42
N SER A 58 -23.33 -8.48 2.38
CA SER A 58 -24.04 -8.13 3.61
C SER A 58 -23.22 -7.15 4.47
N LEU A 59 -23.87 -6.26 5.21
CA LEU A 59 -23.22 -5.27 6.09
C LEU A 59 -22.20 -5.89 7.07
N GLN A 60 -22.41 -7.13 7.50
CA GLN A 60 -21.50 -7.85 8.40
C GLN A 60 -20.16 -8.18 7.72
N THR A 61 -20.19 -8.45 6.42
CA THR A 61 -19.00 -8.74 5.61
C THR A 61 -18.12 -7.50 5.51
N GLU A 62 -18.72 -6.32 5.29
CA GLU A 62 -17.98 -5.05 5.15
C GLU A 62 -17.27 -4.63 6.44
N GLN A 63 -17.93 -4.81 7.58
CA GLN A 63 -17.34 -4.52 8.90
C GLN A 63 -16.16 -5.45 9.18
N THR A 64 -16.29 -6.74 8.89
CA THR A 64 -15.23 -7.73 9.11
C THR A 64 -13.99 -7.41 8.27
N VAL A 65 -14.19 -7.07 6.99
CA VAL A 65 -13.11 -6.66 6.08
C VAL A 65 -12.41 -5.41 6.59
N THR A 66 -13.16 -4.42 7.08
CA THR A 66 -12.59 -3.19 7.64
C THR A 66 -11.71 -3.47 8.85
N ILE A 67 -12.17 -4.32 9.78
CA ILE A 67 -11.39 -4.71 10.96
C ILE A 67 -10.08 -5.42 10.54
N GLN A 68 -10.13 -6.29 9.55
CA GLN A 68 -8.93 -6.97 9.04
C GLN A 68 -7.93 -6.00 8.42
N ILE A 69 -8.41 -5.02 7.63
CA ILE A 69 -7.56 -3.98 7.04
C ILE A 69 -6.87 -3.15 8.14
N LEU A 70 -7.61 -2.71 9.16
CA LEU A 70 -7.03 -1.93 10.26
C LEU A 70 -6.03 -2.74 11.09
N LYS A 71 -6.31 -4.03 11.33
CA LYS A 71 -5.36 -4.93 11.99
C LYS A 71 -4.06 -5.08 11.19
N HIS A 72 -4.17 -5.21 9.87
CA HIS A 72 -3.00 -5.28 8.99
C HIS A 72 -2.16 -4.00 9.06
N LEU A 73 -2.81 -2.82 9.00
CA LEU A 73 -2.13 -1.53 9.18
C LEU A 73 -1.43 -1.42 10.55
N GLN A 74 -2.01 -1.95 11.62
CA GLN A 74 -1.42 -1.96 12.95
C GLN A 74 -0.22 -2.92 13.09
N GLN A 75 -0.25 -4.06 12.39
CA GLN A 75 0.90 -4.97 12.34
C GLN A 75 2.11 -4.28 11.68
N GLY A 76 1.82 -3.50 10.65
CA GLY A 76 2.81 -2.71 9.93
C GLY A 76 3.43 -3.47 8.76
N THR A 77 3.94 -2.70 7.82
CA THR A 77 4.49 -3.21 6.55
C THR A 77 5.76 -2.47 6.20
N GLY A 78 6.75 -3.19 5.68
CA GLY A 78 7.95 -2.61 5.09
C GLY A 78 7.64 -1.99 3.74
N LEU A 79 7.47 -0.68 3.68
CA LEU A 79 7.25 0.06 2.44
C LEU A 79 8.58 0.64 1.94
N LEU A 80 8.76 0.62 0.63
CA LEU A 80 9.91 1.26 0.00
C LEU A 80 9.63 2.76 -0.12
N LYS A 81 10.27 3.56 0.73
CA LYS A 81 10.17 5.02 0.70
C LYS A 81 11.18 5.59 -0.29
N ARG A 82 10.70 6.28 -1.32
CA ARG A 82 11.55 7.05 -2.23
C ARG A 82 11.98 8.36 -1.56
N MET A 83 13.22 8.74 -1.77
CA MET A 83 13.75 10.05 -1.36
C MET A 83 14.27 10.77 -2.59
N ARG A 84 14.16 12.11 -2.60
CA ARG A 84 14.63 12.94 -3.71
C ARG A 84 16.15 12.87 -3.90
N TRP A 85 16.89 12.81 -2.80
CA TRP A 85 18.35 12.99 -2.78
C TRP A 85 19.13 11.71 -2.43
N SER A 86 18.45 10.65 -1.99
CA SER A 86 19.09 9.38 -1.68
C SER A 86 18.35 8.24 -2.36
N GLY A 87 19.04 7.11 -2.54
CA GLY A 87 18.39 5.89 -2.98
C GLY A 87 17.17 5.52 -2.14
N PRO A 88 16.24 4.72 -2.70
CA PRO A 88 15.04 4.29 -2.00
C PRO A 88 15.42 3.46 -0.76
N LYS A 89 14.69 3.66 0.34
CA LYS A 89 14.96 2.96 1.60
C LYS A 89 13.70 2.29 2.11
N VAL A 90 13.82 1.05 2.56
CA VAL A 90 12.72 0.37 3.25
C VAL A 90 12.51 1.03 4.61
N ARG A 91 11.25 1.31 4.92
CA ARG A 91 10.79 1.85 6.19
C ARG A 91 9.57 1.07 6.63
N VAL A 92 9.51 0.75 7.92
CA VAL A 92 8.32 0.09 8.47
C VAL A 92 7.32 1.18 8.78
N PHE A 93 6.14 1.08 8.19
CA PHE A 93 5.01 1.93 8.52
C PHE A 93 4.00 1.10 9.29
N ARG A 94 3.42 1.66 10.34
CA ARG A 94 2.36 1.02 11.12
C ARG A 94 1.38 2.06 11.64
N LEU A 95 0.13 1.68 11.78
CA LEU A 95 -0.86 2.45 12.51
C LEU A 95 -0.69 2.21 14.00
N SER A 96 -0.72 3.27 14.80
CA SER A 96 -0.68 3.15 16.26
C SER A 96 -1.92 2.41 16.79
N ARG A 97 -1.82 1.86 18.00
CA ARG A 97 -2.92 1.07 18.62
C ARG A 97 -4.17 1.91 18.87
N ASP A 98 -4.00 3.17 19.22
CA ASP A 98 -5.07 4.17 19.40
C ASP A 98 -5.59 4.71 18.06
N MET A 99 -5.00 4.31 16.92
CA MET A 99 -5.36 4.77 15.58
C MET A 99 -5.25 6.30 15.40
N GLU A 100 -4.44 6.97 16.22
CA GLU A 100 -4.21 8.42 16.15
C GLU A 100 -2.99 8.79 15.31
N TYR A 101 -2.02 7.89 15.20
CA TYR A 101 -0.73 8.15 14.58
C TYR A 101 -0.40 7.11 13.51
N LEU A 102 0.16 7.60 12.40
CA LEU A 102 0.96 6.79 11.50
C LEU A 102 2.40 6.82 12.00
N GLU A 103 2.90 5.69 12.47
CA GLU A 103 4.28 5.53 12.93
C GLU A 103 5.16 5.04 11.80
N ARG A 104 6.36 5.62 11.69
CA ARG A 104 7.36 5.28 10.69
C ARG A 104 8.69 5.01 11.36
N GLU A 105 9.22 3.83 11.12
CA GLU A 105 10.49 3.38 11.68
C GLU A 105 11.54 3.15 10.60
N SER A 106 12.76 3.54 10.96
CA SER A 106 13.95 3.21 10.19
C SER A 106 14.43 1.83 10.60
N LEU A 107 14.76 0.98 9.62
CA LEU A 107 15.44 -0.29 9.88
C LEU A 107 16.90 -0.11 10.31
N ASN A 108 17.42 1.13 10.29
CA ASN A 108 18.78 1.39 10.75
C ASN A 108 18.81 1.47 12.28
N PHE A 109 19.60 0.60 12.90
CA PHE A 109 19.82 0.51 14.35
C PHE A 109 20.34 1.80 15.03
N LEU A 110 20.69 2.85 14.27
CA LEU A 110 21.22 4.10 14.82
C LEU A 110 20.12 5.10 15.21
N SER A 111 18.90 4.93 14.71
CA SER A 111 17.77 5.81 15.03
C SER A 111 16.60 4.97 15.53
N PHE A 112 16.52 4.77 16.83
CA PHE A 112 15.48 3.94 17.45
C PHE A 112 14.13 4.63 17.57
N GLU A 113 14.06 5.96 17.51
CA GLU A 113 12.82 6.65 17.79
C GLU A 113 11.89 6.67 16.55
N PRO A 114 10.68 6.08 16.66
CA PRO A 114 9.71 6.10 15.57
C PRO A 114 9.27 7.54 15.29
N THR A 115 9.25 7.93 14.02
CA THR A 115 8.59 9.18 13.63
C THR A 115 7.09 8.97 13.71
N ARG A 116 6.39 9.77 14.52
CA ARG A 116 4.93 9.73 14.66
C ARG A 116 4.28 10.87 13.89
N ILE A 117 3.25 10.54 13.13
CA ILE A 117 2.54 11.50 12.28
C ILE A 117 1.07 11.44 12.66
N PRO A 118 0.51 12.48 13.29
CA PRO A 118 -0.91 12.52 13.59
C PRO A 118 -1.73 12.33 12.31
N LEU A 119 -2.73 11.46 12.32
CA LEU A 119 -3.57 11.25 11.13
C LEU A 119 -4.29 12.54 10.72
N ASP A 120 -4.59 13.41 11.67
CA ASP A 120 -5.18 14.74 11.45
C ASP A 120 -4.31 15.68 10.61
N HIS A 121 -3.01 15.39 10.54
CA HIS A 121 -2.06 16.16 9.74
C HIS A 121 -1.99 15.66 8.31
N ILE A 122 -2.48 14.46 8.01
CA ILE A 122 -2.55 13.92 6.66
C ILE A 122 -3.65 14.66 5.91
N LYS A 123 -3.29 15.22 4.75
CA LYS A 123 -4.18 16.06 3.94
C LYS A 123 -4.76 15.33 2.74
N ALA A 124 -3.95 14.52 2.09
CA ALA A 124 -4.34 13.82 0.88
C ALA A 124 -3.51 12.55 0.70
N MET A 125 -4.06 11.64 -0.09
CA MET A 125 -3.36 10.47 -0.57
C MET A 125 -3.66 10.29 -2.05
N GLU A 126 -2.63 10.12 -2.85
CA GLU A 126 -2.71 9.99 -4.30
C GLU A 126 -2.04 8.69 -4.74
N ASN A 127 -2.54 8.08 -5.80
CA ASN A 127 -1.84 6.99 -6.46
C ASN A 127 -0.69 7.62 -7.24
N THR A 128 0.53 7.09 -7.12
CA THR A 128 1.66 7.63 -7.86
C THR A 128 2.09 6.66 -8.96
N THR A 129 2.02 7.13 -10.20
CA THR A 129 2.61 6.45 -11.35
C THR A 129 3.96 7.05 -11.74
N ALA A 130 4.33 8.18 -11.11
CA ALA A 130 5.17 9.17 -11.74
C ALA A 130 6.69 8.94 -11.62
N SER A 131 7.14 7.90 -10.91
CA SER A 131 8.53 7.93 -10.43
C SER A 131 9.34 6.64 -10.56
N THR A 132 8.76 5.51 -10.97
CA THR A 132 9.52 4.30 -11.34
C THR A 132 9.55 4.10 -12.86
N ALA A 133 10.71 3.72 -13.40
CA ALA A 133 10.78 3.20 -14.78
C ALA A 133 10.13 1.80 -14.89
N ASP A 134 9.99 1.12 -13.75
CA ASP A 134 9.33 -0.17 -13.64
C ASP A 134 7.81 0.03 -13.47
N PRO A 135 6.98 -0.47 -14.41
CA PRO A 135 5.53 -0.32 -14.37
C PRO A 135 4.87 -1.14 -13.25
N GLU A 136 5.43 -2.27 -12.86
CA GLU A 136 4.88 -3.09 -11.76
C GLU A 136 5.03 -2.36 -10.42
N LEU A 137 6.21 -1.76 -10.20
CA LEU A 137 6.44 -0.93 -9.03
C LEU A 137 5.60 0.35 -9.04
N ALA A 138 5.30 0.91 -10.22
CA ALA A 138 4.43 2.07 -10.34
C ALA A 138 2.99 1.74 -9.91
N ALA A 139 2.50 0.55 -10.25
CA ALA A 139 1.15 0.11 -9.89
C ALA A 139 0.95 -0.06 -8.37
N ALA A 140 2.02 -0.36 -7.63
CA ALA A 140 2.03 -0.48 -6.17
C ALA A 140 2.44 0.82 -5.44
N GLY A 141 2.53 1.94 -6.16
CA GLY A 141 2.99 3.24 -5.66
C GLY A 141 1.86 4.14 -5.16
N PHE A 142 2.07 4.77 -4.00
CA PHE A 142 1.18 5.82 -3.49
C PHE A 142 1.95 6.94 -2.78
N CYS A 143 1.40 8.14 -2.85
CA CYS A 143 1.93 9.33 -2.21
C CYS A 143 1.02 9.79 -1.07
N LEU A 144 1.59 10.03 0.10
CA LEU A 144 0.89 10.58 1.26
C LEU A 144 1.35 12.01 1.52
N TYR A 145 0.43 12.97 1.47
CA TYR A 145 0.71 14.37 1.77
C TYR A 145 0.27 14.70 3.19
N TYR A 146 1.14 15.34 3.96
CA TYR A 146 0.88 15.70 5.35
C TYR A 146 1.53 17.02 5.74
N ASP A 147 1.01 17.62 6.80
CA ASP A 147 1.54 18.84 7.39
C ASP A 147 2.37 18.50 8.64
N PRO A 148 3.70 18.60 8.62
CA PRO A 148 4.54 18.21 9.75
C PRO A 148 4.26 19.04 11.00
N ASN A 149 3.77 20.28 10.86
CA ASN A 149 3.57 21.20 11.99
C ASN A 149 2.10 21.43 12.35
N GLY A 150 1.16 20.91 11.56
CA GLY A 150 -0.28 21.17 11.72
C GLY A 150 -0.70 22.63 11.52
N ARG A 151 0.17 23.48 10.95
CA ARG A 151 -0.05 24.94 10.79
C ARG A 151 -0.50 25.37 9.38
N GLY A 152 -0.68 24.43 8.46
CA GLY A 152 -1.11 24.63 7.06
C GLY A 152 -0.07 25.23 6.12
N ARG A 153 1.16 25.52 6.58
CA ARG A 153 2.13 26.33 5.82
C ARG A 153 3.06 25.54 4.90
N LYS A 154 3.30 24.26 5.17
CA LYS A 154 4.24 23.44 4.40
C LYS A 154 3.73 22.01 4.28
N THR A 155 3.48 21.57 3.07
CA THR A 155 3.12 20.18 2.79
C THR A 155 4.38 19.36 2.60
N ALA A 156 4.58 18.37 3.45
CA ALA A 156 5.56 17.31 3.22
C ALA A 156 4.85 16.11 2.58
N PHE A 157 5.60 15.24 1.93
CA PHE A 157 5.04 14.04 1.35
C PHE A 157 5.94 12.81 1.55
N PHE A 158 5.33 11.63 1.47
CA PHE A 158 6.04 10.37 1.31
C PHE A 158 5.58 9.69 0.03
N ASP A 159 6.53 9.44 -0.84
CA ASP A 159 6.35 8.52 -1.95
C ASP A 159 6.74 7.12 -1.48
N CYS A 160 5.76 6.22 -1.44
CA CYS A 160 5.85 4.88 -0.91
C CYS A 160 5.47 3.87 -1.99
N ILE A 161 6.22 2.78 -2.07
CA ILE A 161 5.90 1.63 -2.90
C ILE A 161 5.68 0.43 -1.99
N ALA A 162 4.51 -0.19 -2.12
CA ALA A 162 4.19 -1.40 -1.38
C ALA A 162 4.95 -2.62 -1.95
N PRO A 163 5.29 -3.61 -1.11
CA PRO A 163 6.01 -4.79 -1.58
C PRO A 163 5.16 -5.68 -2.50
N THR A 164 3.82 -5.62 -2.36
CA THR A 164 2.88 -6.33 -3.22
C THR A 164 1.69 -5.44 -3.59
N GLY A 165 0.98 -5.79 -4.67
CA GLY A 165 -0.28 -5.13 -5.04
C GLY A 165 -1.37 -5.30 -3.97
N ALA A 166 -1.38 -6.41 -3.24
CA ALA A 166 -2.31 -6.63 -2.13
C ALA A 166 -2.03 -5.66 -0.97
N ASP A 167 -0.77 -5.49 -0.59
CA ASP A 167 -0.38 -4.51 0.44
C ASP A 167 -0.74 -3.09 0.00
N TYR A 168 -0.51 -2.74 -1.26
CA TYR A 168 -0.95 -1.46 -1.81
C TYR A 168 -2.46 -1.22 -1.63
N ILE A 169 -3.29 -2.22 -1.96
CA ILE A 169 -4.75 -2.13 -1.78
C ILE A 169 -5.11 -1.97 -0.30
N LEU A 170 -4.51 -2.77 0.60
CA LEU A 170 -4.79 -2.70 2.04
C LEU A 170 -4.41 -1.34 2.62
N TRP A 171 -3.23 -0.82 2.28
CA TRP A 171 -2.75 0.47 2.74
C TRP A 171 -3.61 1.62 2.23
N THR A 172 -3.85 1.68 0.92
CA THR A 172 -4.62 2.78 0.33
C THR A 172 -6.07 2.75 0.80
N LYS A 173 -6.72 1.57 0.82
CA LYS A 173 -8.11 1.45 1.28
C LYS A 173 -8.23 1.77 2.77
N GLY A 174 -7.35 1.23 3.60
CA GLY A 174 -7.42 1.45 5.05
C GLY A 174 -7.12 2.89 5.45
N LEU A 175 -6.13 3.54 4.82
CA LEU A 175 -5.87 4.95 5.07
C LEU A 175 -7.04 5.85 4.62
N ARG A 176 -7.64 5.59 3.45
CA ARG A 176 -8.84 6.35 3.01
C ARG A 176 -9.98 6.22 4.01
N LEU A 177 -10.29 4.99 4.44
CA LEU A 177 -11.33 4.74 5.45
C LEU A 177 -11.10 5.51 6.75
N LEU A 178 -9.85 5.57 7.23
CA LEU A 178 -9.49 6.33 8.43
C LEU A 178 -9.69 7.84 8.25
N LEU A 179 -9.21 8.39 7.13
CA LEU A 179 -9.31 9.82 6.84
C LEU A 179 -10.77 10.26 6.64
N GLU A 180 -11.57 9.46 5.94
CA GLU A 180 -12.99 9.73 5.72
C GLU A 180 -13.80 9.67 7.01
N THR A 181 -13.58 8.66 7.84
CA THR A 181 -14.23 8.53 9.16
C THR A 181 -13.94 9.77 10.02
N ARG A 182 -12.68 10.20 10.08
CA ARG A 182 -12.28 11.40 10.83
C ARG A 182 -12.90 12.69 10.28
N ALA A 183 -12.94 12.84 8.95
CA ALA A 183 -13.55 14.00 8.32
C ALA A 183 -15.05 14.11 8.67
N LYS A 184 -15.76 12.98 8.67
CA LYS A 184 -17.18 12.90 9.07
C LYS A 184 -17.36 13.32 10.53
N SER A 185 -16.61 12.72 11.46
CA SER A 185 -16.70 13.06 12.90
C SER A 185 -16.43 14.54 13.20
N LYS A 186 -15.49 15.18 12.48
CA LYS A 186 -15.23 16.62 12.62
C LYS A 186 -16.40 17.49 12.18
N SER A 187 -17.07 17.12 11.09
CA SER A 187 -18.22 17.87 10.57
C SER A 187 -19.45 17.79 11.48
N GLU A 188 -19.66 16.65 12.16
CA GLU A 188 -20.78 16.45 13.09
C GLU A 188 -20.56 17.17 14.42
N GLY A 189 -19.35 17.09 14.98
CA GLY A 189 -19.01 17.80 16.22
C GLY A 189 -19.10 19.33 16.11
N GLN A 190 -19.00 19.89 14.90
CA GLN A 190 -19.11 21.32 14.64
C GLN A 190 -20.58 21.80 14.56
N LYS A 191 -21.52 20.91 14.24
CA LYS A 191 -22.97 21.22 14.21
C LYS A 191 -23.59 21.31 15.60
N LEU A 192 -23.06 20.57 16.58
CA LEU A 192 -23.56 20.59 17.98
C LEU A 192 -23.11 21.82 18.79
N LYS A 193 -22.21 22.66 18.25
CA LYS A 193 -21.72 23.88 18.92
C LYS A 193 -22.32 25.18 18.38
N ARG A 194 -23.31 25.09 17.49
CA ARG A 194 -24.07 26.23 16.99
C ARG A 194 -25.50 26.12 17.49
#